data_AF-A0A937GBJ8-F1
#
_entry.id   AF-A0A937GBJ8-F1
#
_cell.length_a   1.000
_cell.length_b   1.000
_cell.length_c   1.000
_cell.angle_alpha   90.00
_cell.angle_beta   90.00
_cell.angle_gamma   90.00
#
_symmetry.space_group_name_H-M   'P 1'
#
loop_
_entity.id
_entity.type
_entity.pdbx_description
1 polymer ?
#
loop_
_entity_poly.entity_id
_entity_poly.type
_entity_poly.pdbx_seq_one_letter_code
_entity_poly.pdbx_strand_id
1 'polypeptide(L)'
;MSRDDLARLNDIQRALERIDAHLSHGELSNETVYDAVRMRLVEIGEAVARLSTDVTDRTADVPWRDIAAMRNHLVHQYFDTAFGIIHNTVVRELEPLRRAIGQLQRDLTTE
;
A
#
# COMPACT_ATOMS: atom_id res chain seq x y z
N MET A 1 -3.13 -21.55 8.10
CA MET A 1 -1.67 -21.28 7.99
C MET A 1 -1.48 -19.78 8.14
N SER A 2 -0.71 -19.34 9.13
CA SER A 2 -0.33 -17.93 9.22
C SER A 2 0.52 -17.59 7.99
N ARG A 3 0.20 -16.51 7.28
CA ARG A 3 1.04 -16.00 6.19
C ARG A 3 2.25 -15.32 6.82
N ASP A 4 3.44 -15.66 6.35
CA ASP A 4 4.70 -15.00 6.75
C ASP A 4 4.79 -13.57 6.21
N ASP A 5 5.77 -12.81 6.71
CA ASP A 5 5.95 -11.42 6.32
C ASP A 5 6.38 -11.27 4.86
N LEU A 6 7.20 -12.19 4.33
CA LEU A 6 7.61 -12.15 2.93
C LEU A 6 6.40 -12.24 1.99
N ALA A 7 5.44 -13.12 2.28
CA ALA A 7 4.20 -13.23 1.53
C ALA A 7 3.35 -11.94 1.60
N ARG A 8 3.40 -11.20 2.71
CA ARG A 8 2.70 -9.91 2.86
C ARG A 8 3.40 -8.80 2.08
N LEU A 9 4.73 -8.74 2.14
CA LEU A 9 5.52 -7.81 1.33
C LEU A 9 5.27 -8.05 -0.17
N ASN A 10 5.19 -9.31 -0.60
CA ASN A 10 4.83 -9.68 -1.97
C ASN A 10 3.40 -9.24 -2.36
N ASP A 11 2.44 -9.31 -1.43
CA ASP A 11 1.10 -8.78 -1.68
C ASP A 11 1.11 -7.26 -1.88
N ILE A 12 1.87 -6.54 -1.04
CA ILE A 12 2.01 -5.07 -1.13
C ILE A 12 2.65 -4.70 -2.47
N GLN A 13 3.73 -5.37 -2.85
CA GLN A 13 4.41 -5.16 -4.13
C GLN A 13 3.45 -5.39 -5.32
N ARG A 14 2.68 -6.48 -5.31
CA ARG A 14 1.69 -6.76 -6.36
C ARG A 14 0.57 -5.72 -6.38
N ALA A 15 0.15 -5.20 -5.23
CA ALA A 15 -0.85 -4.14 -5.17
C ALA A 15 -0.32 -2.83 -5.77
N LEU A 16 0.94 -2.47 -5.50
CA LEU A 16 1.61 -1.32 -6.11
C LEU A 16 1.67 -1.46 -7.64
N GLU A 17 2.10 -2.61 -8.16
CA GLU A 17 2.13 -2.87 -9.61
C GLU A 17 0.74 -2.77 -10.26
N ARG A 18 -0.31 -3.24 -9.56
CA ARG A 18 -1.69 -3.11 -10.04
C ARG A 18 -2.16 -1.66 -10.05
N ILE A 19 -1.74 -0.83 -9.10
CA ILE A 19 -2.03 0.62 -9.13
C ILE A 19 -1.45 1.23 -10.39
N ASP A 20 -0.18 0.95 -10.69
CA ASP A 20 0.49 1.46 -11.90
C ASP A 20 -0.26 1.01 -13.17
N ALA A 21 -0.65 -0.27 -13.21
CA ALA A 21 -1.43 -0.81 -14.31
C ALA A 21 -2.79 -0.11 -14.44
N HIS A 22 -3.53 0.14 -13.36
CA HIS A 22 -4.82 0.84 -13.47
C HIS A 22 -4.66 2.27 -13.98
N LEU A 23 -3.62 2.99 -13.51
CA LEU A 23 -3.31 4.34 -13.96
C LEU A 23 -2.81 4.40 -15.41
N SER A 24 -2.29 3.29 -15.96
CA SER A 24 -1.94 3.23 -17.39
C SER A 24 -3.16 3.07 -18.30
N HIS A 25 -4.32 2.69 -17.77
CA HIS A 25 -5.56 2.50 -18.53
C HIS A 25 -6.52 3.69 -18.43
N GLY A 26 -6.21 4.69 -17.60
CA GLY A 26 -6.99 5.91 -17.48
C GLY A 26 -6.53 6.78 -16.31
N GLU A 27 -7.05 8.01 -16.27
CA GLU A 27 -6.77 8.94 -15.17
C GLU A 27 -7.46 8.50 -13.89
N LEU A 28 -6.90 8.91 -12.74
CA LEU A 28 -7.52 8.66 -11.43
C LEU A 28 -8.92 9.29 -11.30
N SER A 29 -9.23 10.31 -12.10
CA SER A 29 -10.55 10.94 -12.19
C SER A 29 -11.63 10.03 -12.78
N ASN A 30 -11.25 8.95 -13.49
CA ASN A 30 -12.17 7.94 -13.99
C ASN A 30 -12.65 7.07 -12.82
N GLU A 31 -13.97 6.92 -12.67
CA GLU A 31 -14.60 6.19 -11.57
C GLU A 31 -14.10 4.73 -11.43
N THR A 32 -13.93 4.02 -12.54
CA THR A 32 -13.43 2.64 -12.52
C THR A 32 -11.97 2.57 -12.09
N VAL A 33 -11.13 3.49 -12.58
CA VAL A 33 -9.71 3.57 -12.18
C VAL A 33 -9.60 3.95 -10.72
N TYR A 34 -10.37 4.95 -10.29
CA TYR A 34 -10.46 5.41 -8.91
C TYR A 34 -10.78 4.26 -7.95
N ASP A 35 -11.86 3.51 -8.22
CA ASP A 35 -12.28 2.40 -7.37
C ASP A 35 -11.26 1.26 -7.34
N ALA A 36 -10.65 0.95 -8.48
CA ALA A 36 -9.61 -0.06 -8.57
C ALA A 36 -8.38 0.32 -7.75
N VAL A 37 -7.88 1.56 -7.91
CA VAL A 37 -6.75 2.11 -7.13
C VAL A 37 -7.10 2.14 -5.64
N ARG A 38 -8.27 2.64 -5.28
CA ARG A 38 -8.75 2.65 -3.88
C ARG A 38 -8.72 1.26 -3.26
N MET A 39 -9.19 0.23 -3.97
CA MET A 39 -9.11 -1.14 -3.44
C MET A 39 -7.68 -1.63 -3.28
N ARG A 40 -6.76 -1.30 -4.20
CA ARG A 40 -5.35 -1.67 -4.02
C ARG A 40 -4.75 -1.02 -2.78
N LEU A 41 -5.08 0.24 -2.50
CA LEU A 41 -4.64 0.93 -1.28
C LEU A 41 -5.20 0.29 0.00
N VAL A 42 -6.47 -0.15 -0.01
CA VAL A 42 -7.06 -0.90 1.11
C VAL A 42 -6.31 -2.20 1.37
N GLU A 43 -5.97 -2.95 0.31
CA GLU A 43 -5.17 -4.19 0.44
C GLU A 43 -3.77 -3.92 1.00
N ILE A 44 -3.11 -2.85 0.56
CA ILE A 44 -1.81 -2.43 1.09
C ILE A 44 -1.92 -2.18 2.61
N GLY A 45 -2.88 -1.37 3.05
CA GLY A 45 -3.05 -1.08 4.48
C GLY A 45 -3.36 -2.33 5.30
N GLU A 46 -4.10 -3.28 4.72
CA GLU A 46 -4.45 -4.56 5.37
C GLU A 46 -3.26 -5.52 5.48
N ALA A 47 -2.38 -5.55 4.48
CA ALA A 47 -1.14 -6.31 4.51
C ALA A 47 -0.13 -5.71 5.50
N VAL A 48 0.04 -4.38 5.48
CA VAL A 48 0.92 -3.64 6.40
C VAL A 48 0.50 -3.82 7.85
N ALA A 49 -0.81 -3.79 8.16
CA ALA A 49 -1.32 -3.98 9.51
C ALA A 49 -1.00 -5.36 10.13
N ARG A 50 -0.49 -6.30 9.33
CA ARG A 50 -0.12 -7.66 9.77
C ARG A 50 1.37 -7.96 9.63
N LEU A 51 2.19 -7.00 9.22
CA LEU A 51 3.63 -7.16 9.28
C LEU A 51 4.07 -7.25 10.74
N SER A 52 5.04 -8.11 11.02
CA SER A 52 5.66 -8.16 12.35
C SER A 52 6.45 -6.89 12.66
N THR A 53 6.63 -6.61 13.95
CA THR A 53 7.50 -5.53 14.42
C THR A 53 8.93 -5.69 13.94
N ASP A 54 9.42 -6.94 13.89
CA ASP A 54 10.78 -7.26 13.43
C ASP A 54 11.03 -6.80 11.98
N VAL A 55 9.99 -6.80 11.14
CA VAL A 55 10.07 -6.29 9.77
C VAL A 55 9.90 -4.78 9.71
N THR A 56 8.93 -4.22 10.44
CA THR A 56 8.70 -2.76 10.40
C THR A 56 9.86 -1.97 11.00
N ASP A 57 10.52 -2.50 12.03
CA ASP A 57 11.63 -1.84 12.72
C ASP A 57 12.91 -1.75 11.86
N ARG A 58 13.04 -2.59 10.82
CA ARG A 58 14.14 -2.50 9.84
C ARG A 58 14.08 -1.25 8.98
N THR A 59 12.91 -0.59 8.91
CA THR A 59 12.67 0.62 8.12
C THR A 59 11.77 1.60 8.87
N ALA A 60 12.31 2.15 9.97
CA ALA A 60 11.58 3.03 10.88
C ALA A 60 11.10 4.36 10.27
N ASP A 61 11.69 4.79 9.15
CA ASP A 61 11.32 6.04 8.46
C ASP A 61 9.98 5.92 7.72
N VAL A 62 9.46 4.70 7.53
CA VAL A 62 8.17 4.46 6.89
C VAL A 62 7.06 4.63 7.93
N PRO A 63 6.01 5.43 7.65
CA PRO A 63 4.91 5.65 8.59
C PRO A 63 3.93 4.46 8.59
N TRP A 64 4.39 3.28 9.04
CA TRP A 64 3.63 2.02 8.99
C TRP A 64 2.24 2.11 9.63
N ARG A 65 2.14 2.83 10.74
CA ARG A 65 0.87 3.06 11.45
C ARG A 65 -0.14 3.81 10.60
N ASP A 66 0.32 4.86 9.89
CA ASP A 66 -0.56 5.68 9.06
C ASP A 66 -1.00 4.89 7.82
N ILE A 67 -0.09 4.12 7.22
CA ILE A 67 -0.42 3.23 6.09
C ILE A 67 -1.43 2.15 6.50
N ALA A 68 -1.27 1.56 7.68
CA ALA A 68 -2.25 0.61 8.22
C ALA A 68 -3.62 1.26 8.49
N ALA A 69 -3.62 2.48 9.04
CA ALA A 69 -4.83 3.23 9.36
C ALA A 69 -5.58 3.72 8.11
N MET A 70 -4.87 3.96 7.01
CA MET A 70 -5.42 4.42 5.73
C MET A 70 -6.58 3.56 5.26
N ARG A 71 -6.52 2.22 5.41
CA ARG A 71 -7.60 1.32 4.99
C ARG A 71 -8.95 1.72 5.63
N ASN A 72 -8.93 2.12 6.91
CA ASN A 72 -10.15 2.41 7.66
C ASN A 72 -10.76 3.71 7.15
N HIS A 73 -9.92 4.69 6.82
CA HIS A 73 -10.36 5.94 6.22
C HIS A 73 -10.95 5.68 4.82
N LEU A 74 -10.25 4.90 3.99
CA LEU A 74 -10.72 4.57 2.64
C LEU A 74 -12.04 3.79 2.65
N VAL A 75 -12.25 2.86 3.59
CA VAL A 75 -13.47 2.03 3.66
C VAL A 75 -14.64 2.79 4.32
N HIS A 76 -14.41 3.53 5.40
CA HIS A 76 -15.49 4.09 6.22
C HIS A 76 -15.78 5.57 5.99
N GLN A 77 -14.86 6.34 5.41
CA GLN A 77 -14.97 7.81 5.24
C GLN A 77 -14.89 8.21 3.76
N TYR A 78 -15.50 7.41 2.88
CA TYR A 78 -15.31 7.52 1.42
C TYR A 78 -16.01 8.73 0.75
N PHE A 79 -16.83 9.49 1.48
CA PHE A 79 -17.84 10.39 0.90
C PHE A 79 -17.50 11.90 0.80
N ASP A 80 -16.32 12.38 1.23
CA ASP A 80 -15.98 13.82 1.08
C ASP A 80 -14.49 14.12 0.80
N THR A 81 -13.55 13.39 1.41
CA THR A 81 -12.10 13.68 1.31
C THR A 81 -11.30 12.62 0.55
N ALA A 82 -11.96 11.55 0.11
CA ALA A 82 -11.30 10.34 -0.36
C ALA A 82 -10.49 10.56 -1.65
N PHE A 83 -10.97 11.38 -2.59
CA PHE A 83 -10.23 11.64 -3.83
C PHE A 83 -8.90 12.35 -3.58
N GLY A 84 -8.91 13.43 -2.80
CA GLY A 84 -7.69 14.20 -2.51
C GLY A 84 -6.64 13.37 -1.77
N ILE A 85 -7.08 12.52 -0.84
CA ILE A 85 -6.20 11.61 -0.11
C ILE A 85 -5.61 10.56 -1.04
N ILE A 86 -6.44 9.87 -1.82
CA ILE A 86 -5.96 8.85 -2.77
C ILE A 86 -5.01 9.47 -3.78
N HIS A 87 -5.34 10.63 -4.34
CA HIS A 87 -4.48 11.34 -5.27
C HIS A 87 -3.12 11.69 -4.63
N ASN A 88 -3.12 12.23 -3.41
CA ASN A 88 -1.87 12.55 -2.70
C ASN A 88 -1.04 11.29 -2.43
N THR A 89 -1.67 10.20 -1.97
CA THR A 89 -1.00 8.92 -1.73
C THR A 89 -0.37 8.39 -3.01
N VAL A 90 -1.12 8.36 -4.12
CA VAL A 90 -0.63 7.92 -5.44
C VAL A 90 0.59 8.72 -5.88
N VAL A 91 0.55 10.05 -5.75
CA VAL A 91 1.60 10.92 -6.27
C VAL A 91 2.84 10.97 -5.38
N ARG A 92 2.69 10.84 -4.05
CA ARG A 92 3.79 11.15 -3.11
C ARG A 92 4.25 9.97 -2.25
N GLU A 93 3.36 9.03 -1.96
CA GLU A 93 3.58 8.04 -0.88
C GLU A 93 3.88 6.64 -1.41
N LEU A 94 3.40 6.29 -2.61
CA LEU A 94 3.62 4.96 -3.18
C LEU A 94 5.09 4.68 -3.51
N GLU A 95 5.82 5.68 -3.98
CA GLU A 95 7.21 5.50 -4.42
C GLU A 95 8.17 5.31 -3.23
N PRO A 96 8.10 6.10 -2.14
CA PRO A 96 8.77 5.76 -0.88
C PRO A 96 8.43 4.36 -0.35
N LEU A 97 7.15 3.98 -0.37
CA LEU A 97 6.72 2.66 0.08
C LEU A 97 7.33 1.54 -0.77
N ARG A 98 7.32 1.68 -2.11
CA ARG A 98 7.91 0.71 -3.05
C ARG A 98 9.38 0.43 -2.75
N ARG A 99 10.16 1.48 -2.48
CA ARG A 99 11.58 1.33 -2.11
C ARG A 99 11.75 0.57 -0.80
N ALA A 100 10.95 0.87 0.21
CA ALA A 100 11.01 0.18 1.50
C ALA A 100 10.66 -1.31 1.35
N ILE A 101 9.59 -1.64 0.63
CA ILE A 101 9.18 -3.03 0.39
C ILE A 101 10.27 -3.81 -0.34
N GLY A 102 10.85 -3.24 -1.40
CA GLY A 102 11.95 -3.87 -2.14
C GLY A 102 13.25 -4.03 -1.34
N GLN A 103 13.48 -3.20 -0.32
CA GLN A 103 14.58 -3.40 0.64
C GLN A 103 14.27 -4.58 1.58
N LEU A 104 13.09 -4.57 2.22
CA LEU A 104 12.69 -5.60 3.17
C LEU A 104 12.63 -7.00 2.55
N GLN A 105 12.16 -7.11 1.29
CA GLN A 105 12.14 -8.39 0.56
C GLN A 105 13.55 -8.95 0.36
N ARG A 106 14.53 -8.09 0.04
CA ARG A 106 15.94 -8.51 -0.12
C ARG A 106 16.55 -8.95 1.20
N ASP A 107 16.28 -8.23 2.28
CA ASP A 107 16.79 -8.54 3.61
C ASP A 107 16.27 -9.91 4.09
N LEU A 108 14.97 -10.19 3.92
CA LEU A 108 14.35 -11.46 4.33
C LEU A 108 14.66 -12.65 3.42
N THR A 109 15.20 -12.42 2.21
CA THR A 109 15.63 -13.50 1.29
C THR A 109 17.12 -13.83 1.46
N THR A 110 17.89 -12.93 2.08
CA THR A 110 19.34 -13.09 2.29
C THR A 110 19.67 -13.71 3.66
N GLU A 111 18.68 -13.83 4.55
CA GLU A 111 18.74 -14.54 5.84
C GLU A 111 18.45 -16.04 5.68
#